data_AF-A0A285MZ73-F1
#
_entry.id   AF-A0A285MZ73-F1
#
_cell.length_a   1.000
_cell.length_b   1.000
_cell.length_c   1.000
_cell.angle_alpha   90.00
_cell.angle_beta   90.00
_cell.angle_gamma   90.00
#
_symmetry.space_group_name_H-M   'P 1'
#
loop_
_entity.id
_entity.type
_entity.pdbx_description
1 polymer ?
#
loop_
_entity_poly.entity_id
_entity_poly.type
_entity_poly.pdbx_seq_one_letter_code
_entity_poly.pdbx_strand_id
1 'polypeptide(L)'
;MAEMLTAAIVVVLVTASFPLYLYGAWIIIEAETVTWDVLTHHLKFIGAGLALTTVPMVVWMIPRAFDQWGPMLAVHMFFGLQAYSLLLVALTGIVRIFQVKRRSDLYRDPDEDIEINDLHEHMGAWRWRLRIGVAGYLLFWVLAYLVGIIRFAFRYLMLARYLP
;
A
#
# COMPACT_ATOMS: atom_id res chain seq x y z
N MET A 1 6.35 12.43 27.23
CA MET A 1 6.12 10.97 27.33
C MET A 1 5.01 10.48 26.39
N ALA A 2 3.81 11.09 26.42
CA ALA A 2 2.70 10.70 25.54
C ALA A 2 3.04 10.78 24.03
N GLU A 3 3.74 11.82 23.58
CA GLU A 3 4.13 11.97 22.16
C GLU A 3 5.02 10.83 21.65
N MET A 4 6.04 10.45 22.44
CA MET A 4 6.92 9.33 22.11
C MET A 4 6.16 8.01 22.05
N LEU A 5 5.23 7.78 22.99
CA LEU A 5 4.38 6.59 23.00
C LEU A 5 3.52 6.53 21.73
N THR A 6 2.87 7.63 21.35
CA THR A 6 2.09 7.68 20.11
C THR A 6 2.98 7.43 18.89
N ALA A 7 4.15 8.06 18.81
CA ALA A 7 5.10 7.84 17.72
C ALA A 7 5.55 6.37 17.64
N ALA A 8 5.81 5.72 18.79
CA ALA A 8 6.16 4.30 18.85
C ALA A 8 5.00 3.40 18.39
N ILE A 9 3.76 3.69 18.79
CA ILE A 9 2.56 2.99 18.31
C ILE A 9 2.45 3.12 16.78
N VAL A 10 2.62 4.32 16.24
CA VAL A 10 2.58 4.54 14.78
C VAL A 10 3.65 3.72 14.08
N VAL A 11 4.89 3.72 14.59
CA VAL A 11 5.98 2.89 14.04
C VAL A 11 5.62 1.41 14.07
N VAL A 12 5.06 0.90 15.17
CA VAL A 12 4.64 -0.51 15.28
C VAL A 12 3.56 -0.84 14.26
N LEU A 13 2.53 0.00 14.12
CA LEU A 13 1.44 -0.21 13.16
C LEU A 13 1.98 -0.24 11.71
N VAL A 14 2.82 0.73 11.34
CA VAL A 14 3.42 0.79 10.00
C VAL A 14 4.35 -0.40 9.77
N THR A 15 5.14 -0.79 10.77
CA THR A 15 6.01 -1.99 10.67
C THR A 15 5.20 -3.27 10.50
N ALA A 16 4.10 -3.41 11.24
CA ALA A 16 3.21 -4.57 11.15
C ALA A 16 2.52 -4.71 9.79
N SER A 17 2.40 -3.62 9.03
CA SER A 17 1.88 -3.67 7.65
C SER A 17 2.86 -4.30 6.65
N PHE A 18 4.17 -4.31 6.95
CA PHE A 18 5.19 -4.78 6.02
C PHE A 18 4.99 -6.22 5.53
N PRO A 19 4.80 -7.23 6.42
CA PRO A 19 4.54 -8.61 5.96
C PRO A 19 3.25 -8.72 5.15
N LEU A 20 2.24 -7.89 5.42
CA LEU A 20 0.99 -7.88 4.65
C LEU A 20 1.22 -7.35 3.22
N TYR A 21 2.06 -6.33 3.06
CA TYR A 21 2.43 -5.84 1.72
C TYR A 21 3.29 -6.82 0.95
N LEU A 22 4.27 -7.45 1.60
CA LEU A 22 5.10 -8.47 0.95
C LEU A 22 4.23 -9.64 0.46
N TYR A 23 3.40 -10.20 1.34
CA TYR A 23 2.55 -11.34 1.00
C TYR A 23 1.48 -10.96 -0.03
N GLY A 24 0.82 -9.81 0.16
CA GLY A 24 -0.12 -9.26 -0.79
C GLY A 24 0.48 -9.06 -2.18
N ALA A 25 1.67 -8.46 -2.27
CA ALA A 25 2.34 -8.24 -3.54
C ALA A 25 2.75 -9.55 -4.22
N TRP A 26 3.28 -10.50 -3.44
CA TRP A 26 3.69 -11.80 -3.93
C TRP A 26 2.53 -12.54 -4.63
N ILE A 27 1.33 -12.55 -4.05
CA ILE A 27 0.13 -13.17 -4.64
C ILE A 27 -0.14 -12.70 -6.07
N ILE A 28 -0.02 -11.39 -6.34
CA ILE A 28 -0.36 -10.80 -7.66
C ILE A 28 0.78 -10.89 -8.66
N ILE A 29 2.03 -10.84 -8.19
CA ILE A 29 3.22 -10.87 -9.03
C ILE A 29 3.46 -12.29 -9.54
N GLU A 30 3.32 -13.30 -8.66
CA GLU A 30 3.61 -14.70 -8.98
C GLU A 30 2.50 -15.37 -9.81
N ALA A 31 1.23 -15.00 -9.57
CA ALA A 31 0.11 -15.64 -10.27
C ALA A 31 0.21 -15.41 -11.78
N GLU A 32 0.25 -16.48 -12.59
CA GLU A 32 0.29 -16.40 -14.05
C GLU A 32 -0.93 -15.62 -14.59
N THR A 33 -2.12 -15.99 -14.11
CA THR A 33 -3.40 -15.34 -14.38
C THR A 33 -3.97 -14.73 -13.10
N VAL A 34 -4.45 -13.49 -13.18
CA VAL A 34 -5.12 -12.82 -12.05
C VAL A 34 -6.60 -13.14 -12.10
N THR A 35 -6.99 -14.23 -11.45
CA THR A 35 -8.39 -14.63 -11.28
C THR A 35 -9.08 -13.81 -10.18
N TRP A 36 -10.39 -13.97 -10.03
CA TRP A 36 -11.16 -13.26 -9.01
C TRP A 36 -10.72 -13.65 -7.61
N ASP A 37 -10.48 -14.93 -7.37
CA ASP A 37 -9.99 -15.45 -6.09
C ASP A 37 -8.60 -14.92 -5.75
N VAL A 38 -7.68 -14.89 -6.73
CA VAL A 38 -6.34 -14.30 -6.55
C VAL A 38 -6.45 -12.82 -6.21
N LEU A 39 -7.30 -12.07 -6.92
CA LEU A 39 -7.49 -10.64 -6.68
C LEU A 39 -8.10 -10.38 -5.30
N THR A 40 -9.15 -11.09 -4.91
CA THR A 40 -9.78 -10.90 -3.60
C THR A 40 -8.87 -11.34 -2.46
N HIS A 41 -8.08 -12.41 -2.65
CA HIS A 41 -7.07 -12.83 -1.69
C HIS A 41 -6.01 -11.75 -1.49
N HIS A 42 -5.46 -11.20 -2.58
CA HIS A 42 -4.55 -10.04 -2.54
C HIS A 42 -5.15 -8.84 -1.78
N LEU A 43 -6.40 -8.47 -2.10
CA LEU A 43 -7.06 -7.31 -1.50
C LEU A 43 -7.26 -7.45 0.02
N LYS A 44 -7.44 -8.66 0.55
CA LYS A 44 -7.54 -8.89 2.00
C LYS A 44 -6.27 -8.44 2.73
N PHE A 45 -5.10 -8.81 2.21
CA PHE A 45 -3.81 -8.46 2.81
C PHE A 45 -3.44 -6.99 2.56
N ILE A 46 -3.56 -6.52 1.31
CA ILE A 46 -3.24 -5.12 0.98
C ILE A 46 -4.18 -4.16 1.70
N GLY A 47 -5.48 -4.48 1.80
CA GLY A 47 -6.46 -3.66 2.52
C GLY A 47 -6.10 -3.51 4.00
N ALA A 48 -5.75 -4.61 4.67
CA ALA A 48 -5.30 -4.58 6.06
C ALA A 48 -3.98 -3.80 6.23
N GLY A 49 -3.01 -4.01 5.33
CA GLY A 49 -1.76 -3.24 5.31
C GLY A 49 -2.01 -1.74 5.14
N LEU A 50 -2.85 -1.37 4.17
CA LEU A 50 -3.25 0.03 3.91
C LEU A 50 -3.95 0.65 5.11
N ALA A 51 -4.79 -0.08 5.84
CA ALA A 51 -5.39 0.44 7.07
C ALA A 51 -4.33 0.76 8.13
N LEU A 52 -3.37 -0.16 8.34
CA LEU A 52 -2.29 0.00 9.32
C LEU A 52 -1.32 1.14 8.99
N THR A 53 -1.22 1.58 7.73
CA THR A 53 -0.33 2.68 7.33
C THR A 53 -1.04 3.99 7.06
N THR A 54 -2.14 3.93 6.30
CA THR A 54 -2.86 5.12 5.82
C THR A 54 -3.61 5.78 6.97
N VAL A 55 -4.17 5.02 7.90
CA VAL A 55 -4.89 5.61 9.05
C VAL A 55 -3.93 6.39 9.95
N PRO A 56 -2.81 5.82 10.45
CA PRO A 56 -1.83 6.61 11.19
C PRO A 56 -1.27 7.79 10.40
N MET A 57 -1.03 7.60 9.09
CA MET A 57 -0.54 8.66 8.23
C MET A 57 -1.51 9.85 8.16
N VAL A 58 -2.77 9.63 7.81
CA VAL A 58 -3.78 10.70 7.67
C VAL A 58 -4.14 11.31 9.02
N VAL A 59 -4.36 10.48 10.04
CA VAL A 59 -4.88 10.94 11.33
C VAL A 59 -3.80 11.60 12.18
N TRP A 60 -2.54 11.19 12.05
CA TRP A 60 -1.48 11.64 12.96
C TRP A 60 -0.25 12.24 12.26
N MET A 61 0.28 11.60 11.22
CA MET A 61 1.53 12.05 10.60
C MET A 61 1.36 13.33 9.77
N ILE A 62 0.35 13.37 8.88
CA ILE A 62 0.09 14.51 7.98
C ILE A 62 -0.21 15.79 8.78
N PRO A 63 -1.11 15.80 9.78
CA PRO A 63 -1.39 17.00 10.55
C PRO A 63 -0.16 17.59 11.24
N ARG A 64 0.81 16.74 11.58
CA ARG A 64 2.06 17.13 12.25
C ARG A 64 3.22 17.40 11.29
N ALA A 65 3.08 17.07 10.02
CA ALA A 65 4.17 17.16 9.06
C ALA A 65 4.66 18.62 8.92
N PHE A 66 3.73 19.58 8.93
CA PHE A 66 4.05 21.00 8.78
C PHE A 66 4.80 21.58 9.98
N ASP A 67 4.49 21.11 11.20
CA ASP A 67 5.21 21.52 12.42
C ASP A 67 6.61 20.89 12.53
N GLN A 68 6.88 19.85 11.74
CA GLN A 68 8.11 19.04 11.81
C GLN A 68 8.93 19.10 10.52
N TRP A 69 8.77 20.21 9.77
CA TRP A 69 9.42 20.38 8.48
C TRP A 69 10.94 20.26 8.58
N GLY A 70 11.53 19.63 7.57
CA GLY A 70 12.97 19.47 7.47
C GLY A 70 13.35 18.55 6.31
N PRO A 71 14.64 18.51 5.93
CA PRO A 71 15.09 17.79 4.73
C PRO A 71 14.69 16.31 4.73
N MET A 72 14.84 15.63 5.87
CA MET A 72 14.48 14.21 5.99
C MET A 72 12.96 14.00 5.89
N LEU A 73 12.14 14.98 6.27
CA LEU A 73 10.69 14.89 6.14
C LEU A 73 10.30 14.99 4.67
N ALA A 74 10.91 15.94 3.95
CA ALA A 74 10.67 16.11 2.53
C ALA A 74 10.99 14.82 1.73
N VAL A 75 12.10 14.15 2.05
CA VAL A 75 12.46 12.85 1.44
C VAL A 75 11.43 11.77 1.79
N HIS A 76 11.01 11.69 3.06
CA HIS A 76 9.98 10.73 3.48
C HIS A 76 8.65 10.95 2.75
N MET A 77 8.19 12.20 2.68
CA MET A 77 6.96 12.58 2.00
C MET A 77 7.06 12.35 0.49
N PHE A 78 8.22 12.59 -0.12
CA PHE A 78 8.46 12.32 -1.53
C PHE A 78 8.25 10.84 -1.85
N PHE A 79 8.92 9.93 -1.12
CA PHE A 79 8.74 8.49 -1.34
C PHE A 79 7.32 8.03 -1.00
N GLY A 80 6.71 8.56 0.06
CA GLY A 80 5.31 8.29 0.38
C GLY A 80 4.37 8.68 -0.77
N LEU A 81 4.52 9.87 -1.32
CA LEU A 81 3.71 10.34 -2.45
C LEU A 81 3.91 9.49 -3.71
N GLN A 82 5.15 9.06 -3.99
CA GLN A 82 5.42 8.13 -5.10
C GLN A 82 4.73 6.78 -4.88
N ALA A 83 4.78 6.25 -3.65
CA ALA A 83 4.07 5.01 -3.31
C ALA A 83 2.57 5.16 -3.59
N TYR A 84 1.90 6.18 -3.05
CA TYR A 84 0.46 6.39 -3.27
C TYR A 84 0.11 6.68 -4.73
N SER A 85 1.02 7.27 -5.51
CA SER A 85 0.84 7.45 -6.95
C SER A 85 0.82 6.11 -7.70
N LEU A 86 1.71 5.17 -7.33
CA LEU A 86 1.71 3.82 -7.92
C LEU A 86 0.58 2.94 -7.38
N LEU A 87 0.09 3.19 -6.16
CA LEU A 87 -1.18 2.63 -5.70
C LEU A 87 -2.34 3.06 -6.60
N LEU A 88 -2.40 4.35 -6.99
CA LEU A 88 -3.43 4.82 -7.92
C LEU A 88 -3.32 4.11 -9.28
N VAL A 89 -2.11 3.88 -9.79
CA VAL A 89 -1.90 3.09 -11.02
C VAL A 89 -2.47 1.68 -10.85
N ALA A 90 -2.19 1.00 -9.75
CA ALA A 90 -2.75 -0.33 -9.47
C ALA A 90 -4.28 -0.30 -9.41
N LEU A 91 -4.85 0.71 -8.71
CA LEU A 91 -6.29 0.90 -8.60
C LEU A 91 -6.97 1.09 -9.96
N THR A 92 -6.33 1.80 -10.91
CA THR A 92 -6.89 1.92 -12.26
C THR A 92 -7.05 0.57 -12.97
N GLY A 93 -6.17 -0.40 -12.70
CA GLY A 93 -6.31 -1.78 -13.17
C GLY A 93 -7.43 -2.52 -12.45
N ILE A 94 -7.44 -2.47 -11.11
CA ILE A 94 -8.44 -3.15 -10.26
C ILE A 94 -9.86 -2.71 -10.61
N VAL A 95 -10.11 -1.40 -10.73
CA VAL A 95 -11.44 -0.85 -11.03
C VAL A 95 -11.96 -1.39 -12.36
N ARG A 96 -11.11 -1.50 -13.39
CA ARG A 96 -11.50 -2.03 -14.69
C ARG A 96 -11.81 -3.53 -14.64
N ILE A 97 -10.99 -4.31 -13.93
CA ILE A 97 -11.23 -5.75 -13.72
C ILE A 97 -12.58 -5.94 -13.00
N PHE A 98 -12.85 -5.17 -11.95
CA PHE A 98 -14.11 -5.23 -11.21
C PHE A 98 -15.33 -4.82 -12.06
N GLN A 99 -15.21 -3.78 -12.89
CA GLN A 99 -16.27 -3.36 -13.82
C GLN A 99 -16.63 -4.43 -14.85
N VAL A 100 -15.65 -5.22 -15.31
CA VAL A 100 -15.90 -6.34 -16.22
C VAL A 100 -16.56 -7.49 -15.48
N LYS A 101 -16.01 -7.94 -14.35
CA LYS A 101 -16.61 -9.03 -13.54
C LYS A 101 -18.06 -8.74 -13.19
N ARG A 102 -18.35 -7.53 -12.68
CA ARG A 102 -19.72 -7.11 -12.35
C ARG A 102 -20.66 -7.11 -13.55
N ARG A 103 -20.19 -6.75 -14.75
CA ARG A 103 -21.02 -6.80 -15.96
C ARG A 103 -21.28 -8.23 -16.39
N SER A 104 -20.27 -9.09 -16.35
CA SER A 104 -20.43 -10.50 -16.73
C SER A 104 -21.35 -11.26 -15.78
N ASP A 105 -21.25 -11.03 -14.46
CA ASP A 105 -22.11 -11.64 -13.45
C ASP A 105 -23.58 -11.21 -13.55
N LEU A 106 -23.88 -10.08 -14.20
CA LEU A 106 -25.25 -9.63 -14.44
C LEU A 106 -25.93 -10.34 -15.62
N TYR A 107 -25.16 -11.03 -16.47
CA TYR A 107 -25.66 -11.65 -17.71
C TYR A 107 -25.37 -13.16 -17.80
N ARG A 108 -24.67 -13.76 -16.83
CA ARG A 108 -24.28 -15.18 -16.81
C ARG A 108 -24.38 -15.76 -15.40
N ASP A 109 -24.39 -17.10 -15.30
CA ASP A 109 -24.45 -17.81 -14.02
C ASP A 109 -23.22 -17.45 -13.16
N PRO A 110 -23.38 -16.95 -11.92
CA PRO A 110 -22.28 -16.43 -11.10
C PRO A 110 -21.20 -17.47 -10.72
N ASP A 111 -21.55 -18.75 -10.77
CA ASP A 111 -20.74 -19.87 -10.28
C ASP A 111 -19.82 -20.50 -11.37
N GLU A 112 -19.79 -19.94 -12.58
CA GLU A 112 -18.89 -20.41 -13.63
C GLU A 112 -17.47 -19.84 -13.39
N ASP A 113 -16.53 -20.72 -13.07
CA ASP A 113 -15.14 -20.41 -12.73
C ASP A 113 -14.34 -20.03 -14.00
N ILE A 114 -14.70 -18.90 -14.61
CA ILE A 114 -14.16 -18.46 -15.89
C ILE A 114 -12.84 -17.73 -15.69
N GLU A 115 -11.86 -18.06 -16.52
CA GLU A 115 -10.62 -17.29 -16.61
C GLU A 115 -10.91 -15.83 -16.98
N ILE A 116 -10.51 -14.91 -16.11
CA ILE A 116 -10.64 -13.47 -16.30
C ILE A 116 -10.02 -13.00 -17.64
N ASN A 117 -9.07 -13.76 -18.20
CA ASN A 117 -8.47 -13.50 -19.50
C ASN A 117 -9.47 -13.40 -20.65
N ASP A 118 -10.50 -14.23 -20.67
CA ASP A 118 -11.43 -14.33 -21.80
C ASP A 118 -12.57 -13.32 -21.72
N LEU A 119 -12.66 -12.57 -20.60
CA LEU A 119 -13.75 -11.62 -20.36
C LEU A 119 -13.59 -10.30 -21.12
N HIS A 120 -12.38 -9.91 -21.52
CA HIS A 120 -12.15 -8.65 -22.26
C HIS A 120 -10.78 -8.58 -22.95
N GLU A 121 -10.74 -8.05 -24.17
CA GLU A 121 -9.51 -7.83 -24.97
C GLU A 121 -8.40 -7.01 -24.29
N HIS A 122 -8.74 -6.18 -23.29
CA HIS A 122 -7.80 -5.28 -22.62
C HIS A 122 -7.31 -5.81 -21.26
N MET A 123 -7.69 -7.04 -20.89
CA MET A 123 -7.42 -7.57 -19.57
C MET A 123 -5.92 -7.66 -19.26
N GLY A 124 -5.09 -8.00 -20.25
CA GLY A 124 -3.64 -8.01 -20.13
C GLY A 124 -3.06 -6.65 -19.71
N ALA A 125 -3.52 -5.55 -20.32
CA ALA A 125 -3.05 -4.21 -20.01
C ALA A 125 -3.43 -3.78 -18.58
N TRP A 126 -4.63 -4.14 -18.10
CA TRP A 126 -5.07 -3.81 -16.75
C TRP A 126 -4.34 -4.63 -15.68
N ARG A 127 -4.07 -5.91 -15.93
CA ARG A 127 -3.22 -6.73 -15.05
C ARG A 127 -1.80 -6.20 -14.97
N TRP A 128 -1.25 -5.74 -16.09
CA TRP A 128 0.08 -5.13 -16.12
C TRP A 128 0.14 -3.87 -15.26
N ARG A 129 -0.86 -2.98 -15.37
CA ARG A 129 -0.99 -1.78 -14.50
C ARG A 129 -1.10 -2.16 -13.03
N LEU A 130 -1.89 -3.19 -12.71
CA LEU A 130 -2.00 -3.74 -11.36
C LEU A 130 -0.63 -4.19 -10.84
N ARG A 131 0.09 -5.06 -11.56
CA ARG A 131 1.39 -5.59 -11.12
C ARG A 131 2.44 -4.51 -10.95
N ILE A 132 2.57 -3.59 -11.91
CA ILE A 132 3.54 -2.49 -11.81
C ILE A 132 3.18 -1.53 -10.69
N GLY A 133 1.90 -1.21 -10.54
CA GLY A 133 1.45 -0.36 -9.45
C GLY A 133 1.73 -0.99 -8.08
N VAL A 134 1.51 -2.30 -7.92
CA VAL A 134 1.79 -3.04 -6.68
C VAL A 134 3.29 -3.12 -6.39
N ALA A 135 4.11 -3.52 -7.37
CA ALA A 135 5.56 -3.62 -7.21
C ALA A 135 6.18 -2.25 -6.90
N GLY A 136 5.73 -1.22 -7.62
CA GLY A 136 6.17 0.15 -7.41
C GLY A 136 5.72 0.74 -6.08
N TYR A 137 4.46 0.50 -5.68
CA TYR A 137 3.97 0.86 -4.35
C TYR A 137 4.86 0.27 -3.26
N LEU A 138 5.12 -1.04 -3.32
CA LEU A 138 5.94 -1.74 -2.33
C LEU A 138 7.36 -1.16 -2.27
N LEU A 139 8.00 -0.93 -3.42
CA LEU A 139 9.34 -0.35 -3.48
C LEU A 139 9.40 1.02 -2.78
N PHE A 140 8.54 1.95 -3.19
CA PHE A 140 8.55 3.30 -2.63
C PHE A 140 8.06 3.33 -1.18
N TRP A 141 7.15 2.42 -0.81
CA TRP A 141 6.73 2.22 0.56
C TRP A 141 7.91 1.79 1.44
N VAL A 142 8.74 0.84 1.00
CA VAL A 142 9.94 0.41 1.75
C VAL A 142 10.92 1.58 1.90
N LEU A 143 11.15 2.36 0.84
CA LEU A 143 12.02 3.55 0.91
C LEU A 143 11.48 4.58 1.91
N ALA A 144 10.18 4.88 1.86
CA ALA A 144 9.54 5.77 2.82
C ALA A 144 9.63 5.22 4.24
N TYR A 145 9.36 3.93 4.45
CA TYR A 145 9.43 3.24 5.74
C TYR A 145 10.83 3.35 6.36
N LEU A 146 11.89 3.05 5.61
CA LEU A 146 13.27 3.15 6.08
C LEU A 146 13.61 4.58 6.52
N VAL A 147 13.25 5.58 5.71
CA VAL A 147 13.42 7.00 6.06
C VAL A 147 12.62 7.35 7.33
N GLY A 148 11.41 6.81 7.48
CA GLY A 148 10.54 7.00 8.64
C GLY A 148 11.15 6.41 9.93
N ILE A 149 11.69 5.20 9.87
CA ILE A 149 12.40 4.56 11.00
C ILE A 149 13.62 5.38 11.40
N ILE A 150 14.42 5.83 10.42
CA ILE A 150 15.59 6.68 10.68
C ILE A 150 15.16 7.99 11.36
N ARG A 151 14.09 8.64 10.87
CA ARG A 151 13.52 9.85 11.50
C ARG A 151 13.09 9.60 12.93
N PHE A 152 12.39 8.50 13.19
CA PHE A 152 11.96 8.13 14.53
C PHE A 152 13.16 7.94 15.47
N ALA A 153 14.18 7.22 15.03
CA ALA A 153 15.39 6.97 15.81
C ALA A 153 16.13 8.28 16.17
N PHE A 154 16.34 9.16 15.20
CA PHE A 154 17.02 10.45 15.46
C PHE A 154 16.21 11.33 16.42
N ARG A 155 14.90 11.45 16.21
CA ARG A 155 14.04 12.36 16.99
C ARG A 155 13.75 11.87 18.40
N TYR A 156 13.44 10.58 18.55
CA TYR A 156 12.92 10.05 19.81
C TYR A 156 13.88 9.13 20.56
N LEU A 157 14.90 8.54 19.91
CA LEU A 157 15.87 7.66 20.59
C LEU A 157 17.21 8.36 20.83
N MET A 158 17.70 9.14 19.87
CA MET A 158 18.97 9.88 20.01
C MET A 158 18.78 11.24 20.66
N LEU A 159 17.94 12.13 20.12
CA LEU A 159 17.79 13.48 20.68
C LEU A 159 17.24 13.46 22.12
N ALA A 160 16.32 12.55 22.43
CA ALA A 160 15.75 12.41 23.77
C ALA A 160 16.78 11.99 24.84
N ARG A 161 17.95 11.49 24.43
CA ARG A 161 19.02 11.07 25.33
C ARG A 161 19.96 12.22 25.73
N TYR A 162 19.91 13.37 25.04
CA TYR A 162 20.83 14.50 25.22
C TYR A 162 20.16 15.82 25.61
N LEU A 163 18.84 15.85 25.77
CA LEU A 163 18.11 16.99 26.32
C LEU A 163 17.76 16.69 27.80
N PRO A 164 18.16 17.56 28.76
CA PRO A 164 17.89 17.38 30.19
C PRO A 164 16.40 17.47 30.54
#